data_AF-A0A6B3IKI2-F1
#
_entry.id   AF-A0A6B3IKI2-F1
#
_cell.length_a   1.000
_cell.length_b   1.000
_cell.length_c   1.000
_cell.angle_alpha   90.00
_cell.angle_beta   90.00
_cell.angle_gamma   90.00
#
_symmetry.space_group_name_H-M   'P 1'
#
loop_
_entity.id
_entity.type
_entity.pdbx_description
1 polymer ?
#
loop_
_entity_poly.entity_id
_entity_poly.type
_entity_poly.pdbx_seq_one_letter_code
_entity_poly.pdbx_strand_id
1 'polypeptide(L)'
;IARQVPQQRESRRVECVPLGPVLAAEPFVQAYRRTGALLREERVHGNFPRDLRYEAEYAQALGVAYRHTKIFGLDELSRHDSEWDLDTAYLSLEAQAQDRTAPGPPLPHRIDALLTDRPRVLLRGEAGAGKTTLLWWLAAHASARTLDDDLAPLNGLVPFVVPLRTLRARGGTFPGPAELSGAAGLVVDTAPEGWASRVLESGRALLLVDGLDEVPPEDREQAY
;
A
#
# COMPACT_ATOMS: atom_id res chain seq x y z
N ILE A 1 7.14 25.93 35.36
CA ILE A 1 5.85 26.04 36.09
C ILE A 1 5.23 27.38 35.71
N ALA A 2 4.22 27.36 34.83
CA ALA A 2 3.25 28.43 34.68
C ALA A 2 1.88 27.77 34.84
N ARG A 3 1.30 27.86 36.04
CA ARG A 3 0.07 27.14 36.41
C ARG A 3 -1.21 27.95 36.16
N GLN A 4 -1.11 29.17 35.63
CA GLN A 4 -2.27 29.99 35.26
C GLN A 4 -2.01 30.78 33.98
N VAL A 5 -2.97 30.71 33.05
CA VAL A 5 -3.03 31.52 31.84
C VAL A 5 -3.66 32.87 32.21
N PRO A 6 -3.00 34.02 31.95
CA PRO A 6 -3.53 35.35 32.29
C PRO A 6 -4.89 35.61 31.61
N GLN A 7 -5.85 36.15 32.36
CA GLN A 7 -7.24 36.35 31.92
C GLN A 7 -7.41 37.28 30.70
N GLN A 8 -6.41 38.11 30.37
CA GLN A 8 -6.51 39.14 29.31
C GLN A 8 -6.01 38.71 27.92
N ARG A 9 -5.95 37.40 27.62
CA ARG A 9 -5.55 36.89 26.28
C ARG A 9 -6.60 35.93 25.71
N GLU A 10 -7.85 36.36 25.60
CA GLU A 10 -8.93 35.55 25.01
C GLU A 10 -8.64 35.13 23.56
N SER A 11 -7.93 35.97 22.79
CA SER A 11 -7.61 35.74 21.38
C SER A 11 -6.54 34.67 21.11
N ARG A 12 -6.08 33.93 22.13
CA ARG A 12 -5.05 32.88 22.01
C ARG A 12 -5.40 31.58 22.73
N ARG A 13 -6.67 31.35 23.04
CA ARG A 13 -7.13 30.07 23.57
C ARG A 13 -7.50 29.12 22.43
N VAL A 14 -6.88 27.94 22.43
CA VAL A 14 -7.31 26.82 21.59
C VAL A 14 -8.14 25.92 22.50
N GLU A 15 -9.41 25.72 22.15
CA GLU A 15 -10.28 24.78 22.85
C GLU A 15 -10.09 23.37 22.26
N CYS A 16 -9.73 22.42 23.11
CA CYS A 16 -9.72 21.01 22.72
C CYS A 16 -11.15 20.49 22.77
N VAL A 17 -11.76 20.32 21.59
CA VAL A 17 -13.08 19.68 21.47
C VAL A 17 -12.87 18.16 21.31
N PRO A 18 -13.55 17.31 22.09
CA PRO A 18 -13.50 15.87 21.87
C PRO A 18 -14.00 15.55 20.46
N LEU A 19 -13.20 14.81 19.70
CA LEU A 19 -13.52 14.44 18.31
C LEU A 19 -14.67 13.43 18.24
N GLY A 20 -14.87 12.58 19.26
CA GLY A 20 -15.90 11.54 19.26
C GLY A 20 -17.30 12.04 18.89
N PRO A 21 -17.85 13.07 19.56
CA PRO A 21 -19.14 13.67 19.19
C PRO A 21 -19.19 14.24 17.77
N VAL A 22 -18.10 14.81 17.26
CA VAL A 22 -18.03 15.34 15.89
C VAL A 22 -18.04 14.21 14.87
N LEU A 23 -17.24 13.16 15.10
CA LEU A 23 -17.16 11.98 14.23
C LEU A 23 -18.47 11.19 14.21
N ALA A 24 -19.23 11.19 15.31
CA ALA A 24 -20.54 10.55 15.41
C ALA A 24 -21.71 11.42 14.93
N ALA A 25 -21.47 12.71 14.63
CA ALA A 25 -22.55 13.62 14.22
C ALA A 25 -23.03 13.28 12.81
N GLU A 26 -24.33 12.99 12.66
CA GLU A 26 -24.95 12.66 11.38
C GLU A 26 -24.62 13.66 10.25
N PRO A 27 -24.63 15.01 10.47
CA PRO A 27 -24.25 15.96 9.43
C PRO A 27 -22.81 15.79 8.95
N PHE A 28 -21.88 15.48 9.87
CA PHE A 28 -20.47 15.26 9.55
C PHE A 28 -20.31 13.96 8.75
N VAL A 29 -20.94 12.87 9.21
CA VAL A 29 -20.89 11.57 8.53
C VAL A 29 -21.45 11.67 7.10
N GLN A 30 -22.56 12.39 6.91
CA GLN A 30 -23.17 12.60 5.60
C GLN A 30 -22.30 13.46 4.68
N ALA A 31 -21.72 14.55 5.19
CA ALA A 31 -20.80 15.38 4.43
C ALA A 31 -19.53 14.60 4.03
N TYR A 32 -19.02 13.77 4.93
CA TYR A 32 -17.83 12.97 4.71
C TYR A 32 -18.07 11.84 3.70
N ARG A 33 -19.19 11.11 3.78
CA ARG A 33 -19.51 10.06 2.79
C ARG A 33 -19.54 10.59 1.35
N ARG A 34 -19.94 11.85 1.14
CA ARG A 34 -19.93 12.48 -0.18
C ARG A 34 -18.53 12.66 -0.77
N THR A 35 -17.48 12.65 0.05
CA THR A 35 -16.11 12.73 -0.46
C THR A 35 -15.61 11.38 -0.96
N GLY A 36 -16.36 10.28 -0.76
CA GLY A 36 -15.95 8.92 -1.14
C GLY A 36 -14.75 8.39 -0.34
N ALA A 37 -14.29 9.13 0.68
CA ALA A 37 -13.16 8.72 1.49
C ALA A 37 -13.64 7.87 2.66
N LEU A 38 -12.88 6.83 3.02
CA LEU A 38 -13.10 6.07 4.26
C LEU A 38 -12.49 6.84 5.43
N LEU A 39 -13.18 6.89 6.56
CA LEU A 39 -12.67 7.58 7.75
C LEU A 39 -11.65 6.65 8.40
N ARG A 40 -10.40 7.13 8.52
CA ARG A 40 -9.33 6.37 9.14
C ARG A 40 -8.77 7.16 10.31
N GLU A 41 -8.71 6.51 11.47
CA GLU A 41 -7.98 7.04 12.61
C GLU A 41 -6.49 6.75 12.40
N GLU A 42 -5.68 7.80 12.44
CA GLU A 42 -4.23 7.72 12.31
C GLU A 42 -3.57 8.29 13.56
N ARG A 43 -2.62 7.55 14.13
CA ARG A 43 -1.78 8.07 15.21
C ARG A 43 -0.70 8.97 14.62
N VAL A 44 -0.76 10.26 14.93
CA VAL A 44 0.24 11.25 14.50
C VAL A 44 1.32 11.35 15.56
N HIS A 45 2.55 10.95 15.22
CA HIS A 45 3.69 10.88 16.15
C HIS A 45 4.50 12.19 16.28
N GLY A 46 4.14 13.24 15.53
CA GLY A 46 4.85 14.51 15.52
C GLY A 46 4.49 15.39 14.32
N ASN A 47 5.26 16.46 14.09
CA ASN A 47 5.10 17.33 12.93
C ASN A 47 6.22 17.07 11.91
N PHE A 48 5.89 16.43 10.80
CA PHE A 48 6.82 16.07 9.75
C PHE A 48 6.35 16.66 8.40
N PRO A 49 6.55 17.97 8.17
CA PRO A 49 5.95 18.66 7.02
C PRO A 49 6.47 18.16 5.66
N ARG A 50 7.63 17.50 5.64
CA ARG A 50 8.20 16.91 4.41
C ARG A 50 7.56 15.58 4.02
N ASP A 51 6.93 14.89 4.97
CA ASP A 51 6.37 13.54 4.75
C ASP A 51 5.24 13.57 3.73
N LEU A 52 4.33 14.53 3.83
CA LEU A 52 3.18 14.65 2.92
C LEU A 52 3.62 14.91 1.48
N ARG A 53 4.60 15.79 1.29
CA ARG A 53 5.15 16.08 -0.04
C ARG A 53 5.85 14.85 -0.62
N TYR A 54 6.71 14.21 0.19
CA TYR A 54 7.42 13.02 -0.23
C TYR A 54 6.48 11.85 -0.54
N GLU A 55 5.45 11.62 0.27
CA GLU A 55 4.46 10.57 0.04
C GLU A 55 3.73 10.76 -1.30
N ALA A 56 3.42 12.00 -1.67
CA ALA A 56 2.83 12.31 -2.98
C ALA A 56 3.82 12.05 -4.14
N GLU A 57 5.08 12.46 -4.00
CA GLU A 57 6.14 12.20 -4.99
C GLU A 57 6.40 10.69 -5.15
N TYR A 58 6.44 9.97 -4.03
CA TYR A 58 6.59 8.51 -3.98
C TYR A 58 5.43 7.78 -4.65
N ALA A 59 4.19 8.20 -4.39
CA ALA A 59 3.01 7.65 -5.05
C ALA A 59 3.03 7.86 -6.57
N GLN A 60 3.48 9.02 -7.03
CA GLN A 60 3.66 9.28 -8.47
C GLN A 60 4.73 8.37 -9.07
N ALA A 61 5.87 8.19 -8.39
CA ALA A 61 6.92 7.29 -8.85
C ALA A 61 6.48 5.82 -8.92
N LEU A 62 5.65 5.36 -7.97
CA LEU A 62 5.00 4.04 -8.04
C LEU A 62 4.10 3.92 -9.26
N GLY A 63 3.28 4.95 -9.52
CA GLY A 63 2.43 5.01 -10.71
C GLY A 63 3.26 4.86 -11.99
N VAL A 64 4.31 5.66 -12.16
CA VAL A 64 5.19 5.58 -13.35
C VAL A 64 5.87 4.21 -13.48
N ALA A 65 6.34 3.64 -12.37
CA ALA A 65 7.09 2.37 -12.40
C ALA A 65 6.18 1.15 -12.64
N TYR A 66 4.93 1.19 -12.18
CA TYR A 66 4.08 0.01 -12.10
C TYR A 66 2.73 0.12 -12.81
N ARG A 67 2.37 1.25 -13.45
CA ARG A 67 1.15 1.34 -14.29
C ARG A 67 1.31 0.76 -15.68
N HIS A 68 2.54 0.59 -16.14
CA HIS A 68 2.81 0.08 -17.47
C HIS A 68 3.46 -1.30 -17.38
N THR A 69 2.80 -2.31 -17.93
CA THR A 69 3.41 -3.65 -18.06
C THR A 69 3.62 -3.96 -19.54
N LYS A 70 4.84 -4.39 -19.87
CA LYS A 70 5.12 -5.02 -21.16
C LYS A 70 4.56 -6.43 -21.17
N ILE A 71 3.53 -6.66 -21.98
CA ILE A 71 2.98 -8.00 -22.19
C ILE A 71 3.87 -8.69 -23.23
N PHE A 72 4.68 -9.65 -22.78
CA PHE A 72 5.47 -10.49 -23.68
C PHE A 72 4.56 -11.55 -24.31
N GLY A 73 4.51 -11.60 -25.65
CA GLY A 73 3.65 -12.53 -26.41
C GLY A 73 2.71 -11.90 -27.43
N LEU A 74 2.70 -10.56 -27.54
CA LEU A 74 1.95 -9.80 -28.55
C LEU A 74 2.88 -9.22 -29.64
N ASP A 75 4.01 -9.89 -29.92
CA ASP A 75 5.08 -9.40 -30.81
C ASP A 75 4.65 -9.19 -32.29
N GLU A 76 3.40 -9.51 -32.64
CA GLU A 76 2.79 -9.22 -33.93
C GLU A 76 2.20 -7.81 -34.04
N LEU A 77 2.01 -7.10 -32.92
CA LEU A 77 1.64 -5.70 -32.89
C LEU A 77 2.91 -4.86 -32.71
N SER A 78 3.02 -3.77 -33.47
CA SER A 78 4.26 -3.02 -33.70
C SER A 78 5.03 -2.72 -32.41
N ARG A 79 6.37 -2.71 -32.46
CA ARG A 79 7.30 -2.48 -31.32
C ARG A 79 7.06 -1.20 -30.49
N HIS A 80 6.16 -0.32 -30.92
CA HIS A 80 5.73 0.90 -30.22
C HIS A 80 4.43 0.76 -29.40
N ASP A 81 3.70 -0.37 -29.52
CA ASP A 81 2.44 -0.66 -28.80
C ASP A 81 2.61 -1.76 -27.72
N SER A 82 3.84 -2.06 -27.32
CA SER A 82 4.12 -3.14 -26.34
C SER A 82 3.91 -2.71 -24.87
N GLU A 83 3.56 -1.45 -24.62
CA GLU A 83 3.37 -0.88 -23.30
C GLU A 83 1.86 -0.66 -23.06
N TRP A 84 1.22 -1.61 -22.39
CA TRP A 84 -0.20 -1.54 -22.10
C TRP A 84 -0.41 -0.93 -20.72
N ASP A 85 -1.38 -0.03 -20.64
CA ASP A 85 -1.87 0.50 -19.37
C ASP A 85 -2.51 -0.64 -18.57
N LEU A 86 -1.96 -0.91 -17.38
CA LEU A 86 -2.50 -1.88 -16.45
C LEU A 86 -3.95 -1.56 -16.05
N ASP A 87 -4.38 -0.30 -16.23
CA ASP A 87 -5.78 0.12 -16.08
C ASP A 87 -6.72 -0.69 -17.00
N THR A 88 -6.25 -1.16 -18.17
CA THR A 88 -7.08 -1.89 -19.16
C THR A 88 -6.77 -3.39 -19.22
N ALA A 89 -5.58 -3.81 -18.76
CA ALA A 89 -5.07 -5.17 -18.99
C ALA A 89 -5.23 -6.13 -17.78
N TYR A 90 -5.59 -5.64 -16.60
CA TYR A 90 -5.73 -6.53 -15.44
C TYR A 90 -7.09 -7.23 -15.40
N LEU A 91 -7.07 -8.56 -15.49
CA LEU A 91 -8.20 -9.42 -15.16
C LEU A 91 -7.97 -10.01 -13.77
N SER A 92 -8.99 -9.88 -12.90
CA SER A 92 -8.94 -10.43 -11.55
C SER A 92 -8.56 -11.91 -11.58
N LEU A 93 -7.51 -12.26 -10.84
CA LEU A 93 -7.15 -13.65 -10.62
C LEU A 93 -8.19 -14.32 -9.74
N GLU A 94 -8.31 -15.64 -9.89
CA GLU A 94 -9.05 -16.48 -8.94
C GLU A 94 -8.05 -17.22 -8.06
N ALA A 95 -8.35 -17.29 -6.76
CA ALA A 95 -7.58 -18.05 -5.80
C ALA A 95 -8.51 -18.85 -4.87
N GLN A 96 -8.00 -19.97 -4.38
CA GLN A 96 -8.68 -20.77 -3.38
C GLN A 96 -8.12 -20.39 -2.02
N ALA A 97 -9.00 -19.95 -1.11
CA ALA A 97 -8.62 -19.74 0.28
C ALA A 97 -8.40 -21.11 0.94
N GLN A 98 -7.18 -21.36 1.42
CA GLN A 98 -6.91 -22.54 2.22
C GLN A 98 -7.37 -22.31 3.66
N ASP A 99 -8.68 -22.33 3.89
CA ASP A 99 -9.24 -22.32 5.23
C ASP A 99 -9.21 -23.76 5.79
N ARG A 100 -8.33 -24.02 6.74
CA ARG A 100 -8.20 -25.36 7.36
C ARG A 100 -9.42 -25.73 8.21
N THR A 101 -10.32 -24.79 8.48
CA THR A 101 -11.47 -24.96 9.37
C THR A 101 -12.83 -25.02 8.66
N ALA A 102 -12.88 -24.68 7.37
CA ALA A 102 -14.12 -24.67 6.61
C ALA A 102 -14.54 -26.10 6.17
N PRO A 103 -15.81 -26.51 6.40
CA PRO A 103 -16.31 -27.78 5.88
C PRO A 103 -16.63 -27.67 4.39
N GLY A 104 -15.89 -28.41 3.56
CA GLY A 104 -16.13 -28.54 2.11
C GLY A 104 -14.86 -28.36 1.27
N PRO A 105 -14.90 -28.73 -0.03
CA PRO A 105 -13.80 -28.43 -0.93
C PRO A 105 -13.68 -26.90 -1.10
N PRO A 106 -12.46 -26.32 -1.05
CA PRO A 106 -12.28 -24.89 -1.20
C PRO A 106 -12.71 -24.45 -2.60
N LEU A 107 -13.62 -23.48 -2.66
CA LEU A 107 -14.08 -22.90 -3.93
C LEU A 107 -13.15 -21.76 -4.35
N PRO A 108 -12.91 -21.59 -5.67
CA PRO A 108 -12.20 -20.42 -6.18
C PRO A 108 -13.03 -19.15 -5.93
N HIS A 109 -12.35 -18.10 -5.49
CA HIS A 109 -12.89 -16.76 -5.32
C HIS A 109 -12.00 -15.77 -6.06
N ARG A 110 -12.57 -14.66 -6.51
CA ARG A 110 -11.78 -13.53 -7.01
C ARG A 110 -10.80 -13.08 -5.93
N ILE A 111 -9.58 -12.79 -6.35
CA ILE A 111 -8.51 -12.41 -5.43
C ILE A 111 -8.88 -11.14 -4.66
N ASP A 112 -9.60 -10.23 -5.30
CA ASP A 112 -10.10 -8.96 -4.77
C ASP A 112 -10.81 -9.16 -3.42
N ALA A 113 -11.81 -10.04 -3.39
CA ALA A 113 -12.59 -10.38 -2.20
C ALA A 113 -11.77 -11.11 -1.11
N LEU A 114 -10.67 -11.76 -1.50
CA LEU A 114 -9.81 -12.49 -0.57
C LEU A 114 -8.78 -11.61 0.14
N LEU A 115 -8.52 -10.40 -0.38
CA LEU A 115 -7.56 -9.46 0.19
C LEU A 115 -8.19 -8.53 1.24
N THR A 116 -9.47 -8.18 1.09
CA THR A 116 -10.17 -7.15 1.88
C THR A 116 -10.05 -7.32 3.39
N ASP A 117 -10.29 -8.53 3.90
CA ASP A 117 -10.35 -8.80 5.34
C ASP A 117 -9.09 -9.51 5.88
N ARG A 118 -8.04 -9.60 5.07
CA ARG A 118 -6.84 -10.37 5.43
C ARG A 118 -5.62 -9.46 5.56
N PRO A 119 -5.14 -9.19 6.79
CA PRO A 119 -3.99 -8.31 6.99
C PRO A 119 -2.68 -8.91 6.46
N ARG A 120 -2.64 -10.23 6.23
CA ARG A 120 -1.49 -10.96 5.69
C ARG A 120 -1.98 -12.04 4.75
N VAL A 121 -1.48 -12.02 3.52
CA VAL A 121 -1.85 -12.98 2.48
C VAL A 121 -0.60 -13.53 1.82
N LEU A 122 -0.51 -14.86 1.74
CA LEU A 122 0.52 -15.54 0.95
C LEU A 122 -0.13 -16.09 -0.33
N LEU A 123 0.25 -15.52 -1.46
CA LEU A 123 -0.25 -15.95 -2.77
C LEU A 123 0.65 -17.03 -3.35
N ARG A 124 0.08 -18.23 -3.53
CA ARG A 124 0.74 -19.35 -4.19
C ARG A 124 0.07 -19.61 -5.53
N GLY A 125 0.88 -19.89 -6.53
CA GLY A 125 0.45 -20.20 -7.88
C GLY A 125 1.65 -20.54 -8.73
N GLU A 126 1.42 -21.19 -9.87
CA GLU A 126 2.49 -21.58 -10.79
C GLU A 126 3.26 -20.37 -11.35
N ALA A 127 4.42 -20.65 -11.95
CA ALA A 127 5.13 -19.65 -12.73
C ALA A 127 4.22 -19.13 -13.86
N GLY A 128 4.17 -17.81 -14.05
CA GLY A 128 3.29 -17.19 -15.05
C GLY A 128 1.84 -16.97 -14.59
N ALA A 129 1.44 -17.37 -13.38
CA ALA A 129 0.07 -17.15 -12.86
C ALA A 129 -0.30 -15.68 -12.59
N GLY A 130 0.55 -14.71 -12.96
CA GLY A 130 0.25 -13.28 -12.80
C GLY A 130 0.45 -12.69 -11.40
N LYS A 131 1.10 -13.41 -10.46
CA LYS A 131 1.33 -12.94 -9.08
C LYS A 131 2.07 -11.59 -9.03
N THR A 132 3.19 -11.50 -9.73
CA THR A 132 3.99 -10.28 -9.82
C THR A 132 3.19 -9.14 -10.44
N THR A 133 2.41 -9.44 -11.50
CA THR A 133 1.51 -8.47 -12.14
C THR A 133 0.45 -7.95 -11.18
N LEU A 134 -0.18 -8.80 -10.38
CA LEU A 134 -1.13 -8.38 -9.35
C LEU A 134 -0.47 -7.45 -8.32
N LEU A 135 0.74 -7.77 -7.86
CA LEU A 135 1.46 -6.92 -6.89
C LEU A 135 1.76 -5.53 -7.48
N TRP A 136 2.21 -5.46 -8.73
CA TRP A 136 2.47 -4.18 -9.40
C TRP A 136 1.18 -3.39 -9.62
N TRP A 137 0.12 -4.06 -10.06
CA TRP A 137 -1.21 -3.46 -10.22
C TRP A 137 -1.72 -2.87 -8.89
N LEU A 138 -1.65 -3.63 -7.79
CA LEU A 138 -2.02 -3.13 -6.46
C LEU A 138 -1.18 -1.92 -6.05
N ALA A 139 0.12 -1.93 -6.29
CA ALA A 139 1.00 -0.81 -5.96
C ALA A 139 0.61 0.47 -6.72
N ALA A 140 0.36 0.34 -8.03
CA ALA A 140 -0.03 1.45 -8.89
C ALA A 140 -1.42 2.02 -8.56
N HIS A 141 -2.41 1.16 -8.34
CA HIS A 141 -3.79 1.60 -8.11
C HIS A 141 -4.05 2.04 -6.67
N ALA A 142 -3.44 1.40 -5.67
CA ALA A 142 -3.56 1.84 -4.28
C ALA A 142 -2.92 3.23 -4.06
N SER A 143 -1.75 3.47 -4.67
CA SER A 143 -1.06 4.77 -4.60
C SER A 143 -1.82 5.88 -5.31
N ALA A 144 -2.47 5.58 -6.43
CA ALA A 144 -3.31 6.53 -7.17
C ALA A 144 -4.73 6.68 -6.63
N ARG A 145 -5.12 5.83 -5.66
CA ARG A 145 -6.47 5.78 -5.08
C ARG A 145 -7.58 5.46 -6.10
N THR A 146 -7.30 4.50 -6.95
CA THR A 146 -8.20 4.07 -8.05
C THR A 146 -8.71 2.65 -7.87
N LEU A 147 -8.54 2.04 -6.69
CA LEU A 147 -9.15 0.74 -6.40
C LEU A 147 -10.63 0.92 -6.03
N ASP A 148 -11.49 0.09 -6.59
CA ASP A 148 -12.92 0.13 -6.33
C ASP A 148 -13.38 -1.11 -5.52
N ASP A 149 -14.65 -1.11 -5.14
CA ASP A 149 -15.34 -2.23 -4.47
C ASP A 149 -14.57 -2.81 -3.28
N ASP A 150 -14.33 -4.12 -3.29
CA ASP A 150 -13.67 -4.90 -2.25
C ASP A 150 -12.23 -4.42 -1.96
N LEU A 151 -11.60 -3.74 -2.91
CA LEU A 151 -10.23 -3.26 -2.80
C LEU A 151 -10.14 -1.78 -2.42
N ALA A 152 -11.26 -1.05 -2.41
CA ALA A 152 -11.30 0.36 -2.00
C ALA A 152 -10.65 0.62 -0.61
N PRO A 153 -10.71 -0.29 0.39
CA PRO A 153 -10.00 -0.09 1.65
C PRO A 153 -8.47 -0.02 1.55
N LEU A 154 -7.88 -0.55 0.47
CA LEU A 154 -6.44 -0.45 0.23
C LEU A 154 -6.04 0.96 -0.27
N ASN A 155 -7.00 1.75 -0.77
CA ASN A 155 -6.73 3.14 -1.13
C ASN A 155 -6.30 3.94 0.09
N GLY A 156 -5.24 4.75 -0.08
CA GLY A 156 -4.68 5.54 1.02
C GLY A 156 -3.73 4.77 1.93
N LEU A 157 -3.49 3.48 1.67
CA LEU A 157 -2.27 2.82 2.10
C LEU A 157 -1.08 3.28 1.24
N VAL A 158 0.12 3.20 1.80
CA VAL A 158 1.39 3.50 1.14
C VAL A 158 2.03 2.17 0.74
N PRO A 159 2.09 1.84 -0.57
CA PRO A 159 2.66 0.58 -1.03
C PRO A 159 4.19 0.57 -0.90
N PHE A 160 4.75 -0.43 -0.23
CA PHE A 160 6.18 -0.74 -0.25
C PHE A 160 6.40 -2.02 -1.05
N VAL A 161 6.90 -1.88 -2.29
CA VAL A 161 7.21 -3.03 -3.14
C VAL A 161 8.62 -3.53 -2.82
N VAL A 162 8.72 -4.81 -2.46
CA VAL A 162 9.97 -5.49 -2.12
C VAL A 162 10.23 -6.61 -3.13
N PRO A 163 10.96 -6.33 -4.22
CA PRO A 163 11.27 -7.32 -5.26
C PRO A 163 12.47 -8.17 -4.84
N LEU A 164 12.24 -9.22 -4.05
CA LEU A 164 13.30 -10.04 -3.45
C LEU A 164 14.26 -10.63 -4.48
N ARG A 165 13.72 -11.07 -5.63
CA ARG A 165 14.53 -11.59 -6.74
C ARG A 165 15.55 -10.57 -7.23
N THR A 166 15.13 -9.33 -7.43
CA THR A 166 15.98 -8.24 -7.92
C THR A 166 17.00 -7.83 -6.86
N LEU A 167 16.59 -7.74 -5.59
CA LEU A 167 17.48 -7.40 -4.49
C LEU A 167 18.59 -8.43 -4.32
N ARG A 168 18.25 -9.73 -4.33
CA ARG A 168 19.24 -10.82 -4.25
C ARG A 168 20.15 -10.88 -5.47
N ALA A 169 19.62 -10.67 -6.67
CA ALA A 169 20.43 -10.63 -7.90
C ALA A 169 21.48 -9.50 -7.87
N ARG A 170 21.24 -8.44 -7.10
CA ARG A 170 22.19 -7.33 -6.87
C ARG A 170 23.11 -7.56 -5.66
N GLY A 171 23.01 -8.71 -4.99
CA GLY A 171 23.78 -9.03 -3.78
C GLY A 171 23.31 -8.30 -2.52
N GLY A 172 22.09 -7.74 -2.53
CA GLY A 172 21.50 -7.06 -1.38
C GLY A 172 20.90 -8.03 -0.35
N THR A 173 20.72 -7.53 0.89
CA THR A 173 19.99 -8.21 1.97
C THR A 173 18.51 -7.82 1.96
N PHE A 174 17.72 -8.41 2.87
CA PHE A 174 16.35 -7.96 3.10
C PHE A 174 16.35 -6.51 3.62
N PRO A 175 15.50 -5.63 3.06
CA PRO A 175 15.46 -4.25 3.49
C PRO A 175 14.89 -4.16 4.91
N GLY A 176 15.60 -3.47 5.79
CA GLY A 176 15.04 -3.03 7.06
C GLY A 176 13.95 -1.96 6.85
N PRO A 177 13.20 -1.59 7.90
CA PRO A 177 12.15 -0.58 7.82
C PRO A 177 12.56 0.74 7.15
N ALA A 178 13.79 1.21 7.41
CA ALA A 178 14.31 2.45 6.83
C ALA A 178 14.62 2.36 5.32
N GLU A 179 14.79 1.16 4.79
CA GLU A 179 15.22 0.89 3.41
C GLU A 179 14.04 0.58 2.49
N LEU A 180 12.84 0.35 3.05
CA LEU A 180 11.64 -0.06 2.32
C LEU A 180 11.28 0.90 1.18
N SER A 181 11.41 2.21 1.37
CA SER A 181 11.11 3.20 0.33
C SER A 181 12.06 3.10 -0.87
N GLY A 182 13.28 2.62 -0.67
CA GLY A 182 14.29 2.44 -1.72
C GLY A 182 14.29 1.04 -2.35
N ALA A 183 13.62 0.06 -1.75
CA ALA A 183 13.70 -1.36 -2.14
C ALA A 183 13.32 -1.61 -3.61
N ALA A 184 12.30 -0.89 -4.10
CA ALA A 184 11.83 -0.96 -5.48
C ALA A 184 12.77 -0.27 -6.50
N GLY A 185 13.74 0.54 -6.06
CA GLY A 185 14.63 1.29 -6.95
C GLY A 185 13.89 2.36 -7.77
N LEU A 186 12.85 2.97 -7.20
CA LEU A 186 12.07 4.03 -7.86
C LEU A 186 12.93 5.27 -8.11
N VAL A 187 12.64 5.98 -9.21
CA VAL A 187 13.25 7.27 -9.50
C VAL A 187 12.46 8.36 -8.76
N VAL A 188 12.85 8.58 -7.51
CA VAL A 188 12.25 9.58 -6.61
C VAL A 188 13.35 10.14 -5.71
N ASP A 189 13.11 11.33 -5.14
CA ASP A 189 14.01 11.92 -4.16
C ASP A 189 14.24 10.99 -2.95
N THR A 190 15.27 11.29 -2.14
CA THR A 190 15.50 10.52 -0.92
C THR A 190 14.38 10.76 0.10
N ALA A 191 13.86 9.68 0.68
CA ALA A 191 12.86 9.75 1.73
C ALA A 191 13.34 10.59 2.92
N PRO A 192 12.45 11.39 3.55
CA PRO A 192 12.74 11.99 4.84
C PRO A 192 13.15 10.93 5.87
N GLU A 193 14.08 11.28 6.75
CA GLU A 193 14.56 10.37 7.79
C GLU A 193 13.39 9.82 8.62
N GLY A 194 13.37 8.49 8.76
CA GLY A 194 12.33 7.75 9.51
C GLY A 194 10.94 7.74 8.88
N TRP A 195 10.75 8.23 7.65
CA TRP A 195 9.44 8.27 7.00
C TRP A 195 8.79 6.89 6.91
N ALA A 196 9.50 5.89 6.39
CA ALA A 196 8.98 4.53 6.26
C ALA A 196 8.60 3.90 7.61
N SER A 197 9.40 4.13 8.66
CA SER A 197 9.06 3.70 10.03
C SER A 197 7.77 4.34 10.53
N ARG A 198 7.56 5.64 10.30
CA ARG A 198 6.31 6.32 10.68
C ARG A 198 5.11 5.80 9.89
N VAL A 199 5.27 5.51 8.61
CA VAL A 199 4.22 4.87 7.79
C VAL A 199 3.86 3.49 8.34
N LEU A 200 4.85 2.69 8.75
CA LEU A 200 4.61 1.39 9.41
C LEU A 200 3.89 1.54 10.75
N GLU A 201 4.36 2.44 11.62
CA GLU A 201 3.77 2.69 12.95
C GLU A 201 2.33 3.22 12.87
N SER A 202 2.03 4.03 11.85
CA SER A 202 0.67 4.53 11.56
C SER A 202 -0.28 3.43 11.07
N GLY A 203 0.23 2.26 10.71
CA GLY A 203 -0.52 1.16 10.09
C GLY A 203 -0.89 1.42 8.63
N ARG A 204 -0.38 2.49 8.00
CA ARG A 204 -0.69 2.84 6.60
C ARG A 204 0.15 2.09 5.58
N ALA A 205 1.13 1.29 5.99
CA ALA A 205 1.95 0.51 5.06
C ALA A 205 1.15 -0.62 4.39
N LEU A 206 1.26 -0.73 3.07
CA LEU A 206 0.88 -1.91 2.29
C LEU A 206 2.15 -2.58 1.79
N LEU A 207 2.59 -3.66 2.44
CA LEU A 207 3.81 -4.35 2.07
C LEU A 207 3.55 -5.38 0.97
N LEU A 208 4.19 -5.22 -0.19
CA LEU A 208 4.01 -6.05 -1.38
C LEU A 208 5.33 -6.76 -1.71
N VAL A 209 5.45 -8.01 -1.29
CA VAL A 209 6.69 -8.79 -1.40
C VAL A 209 6.62 -9.74 -2.60
N ASP A 210 7.49 -9.55 -3.59
CA ASP A 210 7.56 -10.39 -4.80
C ASP A 210 8.79 -11.31 -4.77
N GLY A 211 8.60 -12.58 -5.16
CA GLY A 211 9.69 -13.58 -5.25
C GLY A 211 10.09 -14.23 -3.93
N LEU A 212 9.13 -14.54 -3.04
CA LEU A 212 9.40 -15.20 -1.75
C LEU A 212 9.93 -16.63 -1.89
N ASP A 213 9.61 -17.31 -2.99
CA ASP A 213 10.09 -18.66 -3.31
C ASP A 213 11.61 -18.72 -3.54
N GLU A 214 12.22 -17.59 -3.93
CA GLU A 214 13.66 -17.43 -4.16
C GLU A 214 14.46 -17.18 -2.87
N VAL A 215 13.80 -17.20 -1.69
CA VAL A 215 14.45 -17.10 -0.39
C VAL A 215 14.84 -18.49 0.10
N PRO A 216 16.15 -18.80 0.19
CA PRO A 216 16.62 -20.09 0.68
C PRO A 216 16.19 -20.29 2.15
N PRO A 217 16.00 -21.54 2.60
CA PRO A 217 15.46 -21.82 3.94
C PRO A 217 16.25 -21.16 5.08
N GLU A 218 17.58 -21.11 4.97
CA GLU A 218 18.48 -20.46 5.93
C GLU A 218 18.27 -18.94 6.08
N ASP A 219 17.78 -18.26 5.05
CA ASP A 219 17.54 -16.82 5.05
C ASP A 219 16.11 -16.45 5.50
N ARG A 220 15.21 -17.45 5.61
CA ARG A 220 13.81 -17.20 5.99
C ARG A 220 13.66 -16.69 7.41
N GLU A 221 14.55 -17.06 8.34
CA GLU A 221 14.54 -16.55 9.71
C GLU A 221 14.82 -15.05 9.81
N GLN A 222 15.50 -14.46 8.81
CA GLN A 222 15.72 -13.01 8.74
C GLN A 222 14.54 -12.25 8.11
N ALA A 223 13.59 -12.96 7.50
CA ALA A 223 12.43 -12.40 6.79
C ALA A 223 11.11 -12.45 7.61
N TYR A 224 11.14 -12.98 8.83
CA TYR A 224 9.97 -13.10 9.74
C TYR A 224 9.86 -11.94 10.74
#